data_AF-A0A3D1ICT2-F1
#
_entry.id   AF-A0A3D1ICT2-F1
#
_cell.length_a   1.000
_cell.length_b   1.000
_cell.length_c   1.000
_cell.angle_alpha   90.00
_cell.angle_beta   90.00
_cell.angle_gamma   90.00
#
_symmetry.space_group_name_H-M   'P 1'
#
loop_
_entity.id
_entity.type
_entity.pdbx_description
1 polymer ?
#
loop_
_entity_poly.entity_id
_entity_poly.type
_entity_poly.pdbx_seq_one_letter_code
_entity_poly.pdbx_strand_id
1 'polypeptide(L)'
;MNQSATSFRVSRDDRQAHTRRTWCSGRRRHLREQFTFLRVLVALGALALGIAASSLFTREVPHPSSDAMRRAALRMARAEEAVADKRRLLGIPIDPALDPYLTGLIGAESSMLTTTIGDIVAKRTATSTSFAALFVRYFHELGLRPGDRIAVGSSGSFPGILLAVLSACAETGVEPVLITSLGASEYGANIEGLSNAEMMAICRDAGVLPYMPAAISPGADGDQGISSLYRLEPSDDLARYARRTARSLHVPFIGGESFEASFLSHLEVYEKAGPIRAFVNIGGADVNIGIGQASLTRKPGLSLPSARNSRAQPAKQPGAAGTATPEGDFVDAGEGLLGYYLARGVPIIHFLNIKGLAIQSGIAVDGNPKAPIPFGVTHTPKKPAWPLVLGLLLAGAALAIRKPLG
;
A
#
# COMPACT_ATOMS: atom_id res chain seq x y z
N MET A 1 -53.85 -28.32 82.87
CA MET A 1 -54.21 -27.39 81.78
C MET A 1 -53.60 -27.93 80.49
N ASN A 2 -54.33 -28.78 79.77
CA ASN A 2 -53.84 -29.48 78.57
C ASN A 2 -54.32 -28.76 77.31
N GLN A 3 -53.38 -28.32 76.48
CA GLN A 3 -53.61 -27.77 75.15
C GLN A 3 -54.03 -28.89 74.20
N SER A 4 -55.19 -28.73 73.57
CA SER A 4 -55.70 -29.59 72.48
C SER A 4 -55.15 -29.09 71.14
N ALA A 5 -54.42 -29.97 70.46
CA ALA A 5 -53.87 -29.74 69.13
C ALA A 5 -54.95 -29.93 68.04
N THR A 6 -55.33 -28.85 67.37
CA THR A 6 -56.07 -28.89 66.10
C THR A 6 -55.09 -29.21 64.96
N SER A 7 -55.10 -30.45 64.51
CA SER A 7 -54.33 -30.92 63.35
C SER A 7 -55.15 -30.77 62.06
N PHE A 8 -54.70 -29.86 61.19
CA PHE A 8 -55.24 -29.61 59.86
C PHE A 8 -55.02 -30.86 58.96
N ARG A 9 -56.09 -31.60 58.63
CA ARG A 9 -56.06 -32.62 57.57
C ARG A 9 -56.07 -31.93 56.21
N VAL A 10 -54.90 -31.71 55.64
CA VAL A 10 -54.76 -31.45 54.20
C VAL A 10 -55.10 -32.74 53.45
N SER A 11 -56.16 -32.69 52.65
CA SER A 11 -56.65 -33.75 51.79
C SER A 11 -55.54 -34.35 50.91
N ARG A 12 -55.55 -35.69 50.74
CA ARG A 12 -54.64 -36.43 49.85
C ARG A 12 -54.83 -36.06 48.36
N ASP A 13 -55.96 -35.47 47.98
CA ASP A 13 -56.24 -35.08 46.59
C ASP A 13 -55.45 -33.85 46.14
N ASP A 14 -55.15 -32.91 47.04
CA ASP A 14 -54.38 -31.71 46.69
C ASP A 14 -52.91 -32.03 46.34
N ARG A 15 -52.32 -33.07 46.94
CA ARG A 15 -50.94 -33.48 46.64
C ARG A 15 -50.79 -34.18 45.28
N GLN A 16 -51.81 -34.90 44.81
CA GLN A 16 -51.80 -35.53 43.47
C GLN A 16 -52.07 -34.52 42.35
N ALA A 17 -52.90 -33.50 42.61
CA ALA A 17 -53.13 -32.41 41.65
C ALA A 17 -51.88 -31.52 41.47
N HIS A 18 -51.13 -31.25 42.55
CA HIS A 18 -49.92 -30.43 42.49
C HIS A 18 -48.76 -31.11 41.75
N THR A 19 -48.58 -32.43 41.93
CA THR A 19 -47.54 -33.23 41.27
C THR A 19 -47.82 -33.48 39.78
N ARG A 20 -49.08 -33.65 39.37
CA ARG A 20 -49.45 -33.70 37.93
C ARG A 20 -49.25 -32.37 37.22
N ARG A 21 -49.52 -31.24 37.89
CA ARG A 21 -49.27 -29.89 37.33
C ARG A 21 -47.78 -29.60 37.14
N THR A 22 -46.91 -29.99 38.08
CA THR A 22 -45.46 -29.80 37.95
C THR A 22 -44.84 -30.69 36.87
N TRP A 23 -45.27 -31.95 36.75
CA TRP A 23 -44.83 -32.86 35.68
C TRP A 23 -45.24 -32.38 34.27
N CYS A 24 -46.49 -31.95 34.09
CA CYS A 24 -46.95 -31.35 32.83
C CYS A 24 -46.24 -30.02 32.52
N SER A 25 -45.87 -29.23 33.53
CA SER A 25 -45.13 -27.97 33.34
C SER A 25 -43.67 -28.21 32.89
N GLY A 26 -43.00 -29.22 33.45
CA GLY A 26 -41.64 -29.61 33.07
C GLY A 26 -41.56 -30.16 31.64
N ARG A 27 -42.53 -30.99 31.24
CA ARG A 27 -42.63 -31.52 29.87
C ARG A 27 -42.89 -30.43 28.83
N ARG A 28 -43.75 -29.44 29.15
CA ARG A 28 -43.99 -28.26 28.29
C ARG A 28 -42.76 -27.35 28.19
N ARG A 29 -42.00 -27.19 29.27
CA ARG A 29 -40.76 -26.40 29.29
C ARG A 29 -39.66 -27.06 28.45
N HIS A 30 -39.45 -28.37 28.61
CA HIS A 30 -38.48 -29.14 27.84
C HIS A 30 -38.81 -29.16 26.33
N LEU A 31 -40.08 -29.31 25.94
CA LEU A 31 -40.50 -29.22 24.54
C LEU A 31 -40.25 -27.82 23.97
N ARG A 32 -40.54 -26.76 24.74
CA ARG A 32 -40.31 -25.37 24.33
C ARG A 32 -38.83 -25.05 24.15
N GLU A 33 -37.96 -25.61 24.99
CA GLU A 33 -36.49 -25.54 24.86
C GLU A 33 -35.99 -26.29 23.61
N GLN A 34 -36.53 -27.49 23.32
CA GLN A 34 -36.21 -28.24 22.08
C GLN A 34 -36.65 -27.50 20.80
N PHE A 35 -37.85 -26.91 20.79
CA PHE A 35 -38.31 -26.10 19.65
C PHE A 35 -37.47 -24.83 19.47
N THR A 36 -37.05 -24.20 20.56
CA THR A 36 -36.16 -23.03 20.50
C THR A 36 -34.79 -23.42 19.93
N PHE A 37 -34.24 -24.54 20.40
CA PHE A 37 -32.98 -25.09 19.90
C PHE A 37 -33.05 -25.42 18.39
N LEU A 38 -34.12 -26.07 17.95
CA LEU A 38 -34.33 -26.39 16.54
C LEU A 38 -34.44 -25.13 15.67
N ARG A 39 -35.15 -24.08 16.12
CA ARG A 39 -35.25 -22.81 15.40
C ARG A 39 -33.91 -22.11 15.27
N VAL A 40 -33.10 -22.14 16.32
CA VAL A 40 -31.72 -21.61 16.28
C VAL A 40 -30.88 -22.40 15.28
N LEU A 41 -30.97 -23.73 15.26
CA LEU A 41 -30.26 -24.55 14.27
C LEU A 41 -30.69 -24.24 12.82
N VAL A 42 -31.99 -24.10 12.56
CA VAL A 42 -32.50 -23.72 11.23
C VAL A 42 -32.03 -22.32 10.85
N ALA A 43 -32.04 -21.36 11.78
CA ALA A 43 -31.54 -20.01 11.54
C ALA A 43 -30.04 -20.00 11.24
N LEU A 44 -29.23 -20.75 12.00
CA LEU A 44 -27.80 -20.91 11.74
C LEU A 44 -27.54 -21.59 10.38
N GLY A 45 -28.33 -22.62 10.04
CA GLY A 45 -28.25 -23.29 8.74
C GLY A 45 -28.58 -22.36 7.58
N ALA A 46 -29.61 -21.52 7.71
CA ALA A 46 -29.98 -20.52 6.70
C ALA A 46 -28.90 -19.45 6.50
N LEU A 47 -28.28 -18.97 7.58
CA LEU A 47 -27.15 -18.04 7.51
C LEU A 47 -25.92 -18.68 6.86
N ALA A 48 -25.56 -19.91 7.26
CA ALA A 48 -24.45 -20.65 6.67
C ALA A 48 -24.67 -20.91 5.17
N LEU A 49 -25.89 -21.28 4.77
CA LEU A 49 -26.27 -21.46 3.38
C LEU A 49 -26.19 -20.15 2.60
N GLY A 50 -26.62 -19.03 3.18
CA GLY A 50 -26.49 -17.71 2.57
C GLY A 50 -25.03 -17.31 2.31
N ILE A 51 -24.13 -17.57 3.27
CA ILE A 51 -22.68 -17.32 3.13
C ILE A 51 -22.05 -18.24 2.06
N ALA A 52 -22.41 -19.54 2.08
CA ALA A 52 -21.93 -20.51 1.11
C ALA A 52 -22.40 -20.17 -0.32
N ALA A 53 -23.69 -19.86 -0.48
CA ALA A 53 -24.27 -19.45 -1.75
C ALA A 53 -23.65 -18.14 -2.26
N SER A 54 -23.44 -17.13 -1.39
CA SER A 54 -22.76 -15.88 -1.77
C SER A 54 -21.33 -16.14 -2.27
N SER A 55 -20.65 -17.15 -1.73
CA SER A 55 -19.32 -17.57 -2.19
C SER A 55 -19.38 -18.32 -3.53
N LEU A 56 -20.35 -19.23 -3.70
CA LEU A 56 -20.55 -19.99 -4.96
C LEU A 56 -20.96 -19.09 -6.14
N PHE A 57 -21.71 -18.03 -5.87
CA PHE A 57 -22.15 -17.06 -6.89
C PHE A 57 -21.17 -15.89 -7.06
N THR A 58 -19.96 -15.96 -6.50
CA THR A 58 -18.92 -14.95 -6.73
C THR A 58 -18.62 -14.87 -8.22
N ARG A 59 -18.63 -13.66 -8.78
CA ARG A 59 -18.27 -13.42 -10.18
C ARG A 59 -17.08 -12.48 -10.25
N GLU A 60 -16.15 -12.76 -11.15
CA GLU A 60 -15.12 -11.81 -11.52
C GLU A 60 -15.75 -10.69 -12.33
N VAL A 61 -15.59 -9.46 -11.86
CA VAL A 61 -16.04 -8.25 -12.56
C VAL A 61 -14.86 -7.31 -12.74
N PRO A 62 -14.88 -6.46 -13.79
CA PRO A 62 -13.89 -5.40 -13.92
C PRO A 62 -13.82 -4.58 -12.62
N HIS A 63 -12.60 -4.34 -12.15
CA HIS A 63 -12.37 -3.52 -10.98
C HIS A 63 -12.94 -2.10 -11.23
N PRO A 64 -13.50 -1.41 -10.21
CA PRO A 64 -14.06 -0.07 -10.38
C PRO A 64 -13.10 0.94 -11.04
N SER A 65 -11.81 0.82 -10.74
CA SER A 65 -10.74 1.64 -11.33
C SER A 65 -10.07 1.03 -12.57
N SER A 66 -10.64 -0.01 -13.20
CA SER A 66 -10.01 -0.72 -14.34
C SER A 66 -9.72 0.17 -15.55
N ASP A 67 -10.57 1.16 -15.83
CA ASP A 67 -10.31 2.14 -16.90
C ASP A 67 -9.13 3.05 -16.55
N ALA A 68 -9.05 3.53 -15.30
CA ALA A 68 -7.92 4.33 -14.83
C ALA A 68 -6.61 3.52 -14.85
N MET A 69 -6.66 2.22 -14.53
CA MET A 69 -5.53 1.31 -14.64
C MET A 69 -5.00 1.22 -16.08
N ARG A 70 -5.90 1.06 -17.06
CA ARG A 70 -5.54 1.01 -18.49
C ARG A 70 -4.95 2.34 -18.96
N ARG A 71 -5.55 3.47 -18.58
CA ARG A 71 -5.02 4.80 -18.93
C ARG A 71 -3.66 5.06 -18.28
N ALA A 72 -3.44 4.62 -17.05
CA ALA A 72 -2.15 4.79 -16.36
C ALA A 72 -1.04 3.98 -17.04
N ALA A 73 -1.33 2.74 -17.46
CA ALA A 73 -0.40 1.92 -18.24
C ALA A 73 -0.07 2.58 -19.60
N LEU A 74 -1.08 3.12 -20.30
CA LEU A 74 -0.88 3.85 -21.57
C LEU A 74 -0.07 5.13 -21.38
N ARG A 75 -0.28 5.86 -20.28
CA ARG A 75 0.49 7.07 -19.97
C ARG A 75 1.95 6.74 -19.64
N MET A 76 2.19 5.67 -18.89
CA MET A 76 3.55 5.18 -18.62
C MET A 76 4.26 4.80 -19.93
N ALA A 77 3.59 4.10 -20.85
CA ALA A 77 4.15 3.76 -22.15
C ALA A 77 4.59 4.99 -22.97
N ARG A 78 3.82 6.09 -22.91
CA ARG A 78 4.19 7.37 -23.55
C ARG A 78 5.35 8.06 -22.84
N ALA A 79 5.44 7.93 -21.52
CA ALA A 79 6.54 8.49 -20.74
C ALA A 79 7.86 7.77 -21.06
N GLU A 80 7.82 6.44 -21.17
CA GLU A 80 8.95 5.63 -21.64
C GLU A 80 9.41 6.04 -23.04
N GLU A 81 8.46 6.24 -23.96
CA GLU A 81 8.75 6.70 -25.33
C GLU A 81 9.42 8.08 -25.34
N ALA A 82 8.93 9.04 -24.54
CA ALA A 82 9.54 10.37 -24.42
C ALA A 82 10.99 10.29 -23.89
N VAL A 83 11.27 9.41 -22.93
CA VAL A 83 12.63 9.19 -22.42
C VAL A 83 13.51 8.53 -23.48
N ALA A 84 13.02 7.50 -24.18
CA ALA A 84 13.74 6.85 -25.26
C ALA A 84 14.09 7.82 -26.40
N ASP A 85 13.15 8.68 -26.79
CA ASP A 85 13.37 9.71 -27.82
C ASP A 85 14.40 10.74 -27.37
N LYS A 86 14.32 11.21 -26.12
CA LYS A 86 15.35 12.11 -25.59
C LYS A 86 16.72 11.45 -25.57
N ARG A 87 16.81 10.18 -25.14
CA ARG A 87 18.06 9.43 -25.13
C ARG A 87 18.69 9.32 -26.52
N ARG A 88 17.88 9.05 -27.55
CA ARG A 88 18.32 9.06 -28.96
C ARG A 88 18.81 10.44 -29.40
N LEU A 89 18.09 11.50 -29.04
CA LEU A 89 18.48 12.89 -29.34
C LEU A 89 19.80 13.30 -28.68
N LEU A 90 20.12 12.74 -27.51
CA LEU A 90 21.41 12.94 -26.83
C LEU A 90 22.54 12.12 -27.48
N GLY A 91 22.25 11.30 -28.49
CA GLY A 91 23.24 10.43 -29.14
C GLY A 91 23.67 9.25 -28.27
N ILE A 92 22.93 8.93 -27.21
CA ILE A 92 23.25 7.85 -26.28
C ILE A 92 22.61 6.55 -26.80
N PRO A 93 23.38 5.52 -27.16
CA PRO A 93 22.82 4.29 -27.71
C PRO A 93 21.97 3.53 -26.68
N ILE A 94 20.94 2.84 -27.17
CA ILE A 94 20.18 1.85 -26.41
C ILE A 94 20.67 0.48 -26.87
N ASP A 95 21.36 -0.24 -25.99
CA ASP A 95 21.86 -1.58 -26.29
C ASP A 95 20.70 -2.59 -26.31
N PRO A 96 20.35 -3.21 -27.45
CA PRO A 96 19.25 -4.17 -27.53
C PRO A 96 19.52 -5.47 -26.75
N ALA A 97 20.78 -5.79 -26.43
CA ALA A 97 21.12 -6.93 -25.58
C ALA A 97 20.74 -6.65 -24.13
N LEU A 98 20.83 -5.39 -23.68
CA LEU A 98 20.47 -4.94 -22.33
C LEU A 98 19.01 -4.47 -22.24
N ASP A 99 18.47 -3.84 -23.28
CA ASP A 99 17.10 -3.33 -23.38
C ASP A 99 16.41 -3.82 -24.66
N PRO A 100 15.94 -5.09 -24.69
CA PRO A 100 15.40 -5.72 -25.89
C PRO A 100 14.16 -5.02 -26.46
N TYR A 101 13.46 -4.25 -25.62
CA TYR A 101 12.23 -3.54 -25.97
C TYR A 101 12.47 -2.04 -26.24
N LEU A 102 13.73 -1.61 -26.24
CA LEU A 102 14.15 -0.24 -26.53
C LEU A 102 13.40 0.81 -25.69
N THR A 103 13.16 0.48 -24.41
CA THR A 103 12.44 1.35 -23.47
C THR A 103 13.20 2.65 -23.19
N GLY A 104 14.51 2.64 -23.38
CA GLY A 104 15.39 3.77 -23.07
C GLY A 104 15.69 3.91 -21.58
N LEU A 105 15.05 3.12 -20.71
CA LEU A 105 15.14 3.21 -19.26
C LEU A 105 16.29 2.41 -18.65
N ILE A 106 16.85 1.45 -19.37
CA ILE A 106 17.95 0.61 -18.88
C ILE A 106 19.26 1.39 -18.94
N GLY A 107 19.85 1.63 -17.77
CA GLY A 107 21.12 2.34 -17.62
C GLY A 107 22.34 1.56 -18.07
N ALA A 108 23.51 2.15 -17.80
CA ALA A 108 24.80 1.50 -17.98
C ALA A 108 25.07 0.49 -16.85
N GLU A 109 25.96 -0.47 -17.09
CA GLU A 109 26.46 -1.35 -16.02
C GLU A 109 27.21 -0.52 -14.96
N SER A 110 28.11 0.37 -15.38
CA SER A 110 28.82 1.28 -14.48
C SER A 110 28.88 2.71 -15.00
N SER A 111 28.84 3.66 -14.07
CA SER A 111 28.88 5.11 -14.29
C SER A 111 29.27 5.81 -12.99
N MET A 112 29.53 7.11 -13.02
CA MET A 112 29.71 7.90 -11.79
C MET A 112 28.43 8.03 -10.93
N LEU A 113 27.25 7.70 -11.48
CA LEU A 113 25.99 7.63 -10.74
C LEU A 113 25.75 6.26 -10.11
N THR A 114 26.57 5.26 -10.41
CA THR A 114 26.42 3.89 -9.91
C THR A 114 26.90 3.77 -8.47
N THR A 115 25.98 3.44 -7.56
CA THR A 115 26.22 3.37 -6.12
C THR A 115 26.20 1.96 -5.56
N THR A 116 25.55 1.03 -6.26
CA THR A 116 25.26 -0.34 -5.78
C THR A 116 25.11 -1.30 -6.96
N ILE A 117 25.33 -2.60 -6.71
CA ILE A 117 25.13 -3.67 -7.70
C ILE A 117 23.65 -3.78 -8.07
N GLY A 118 23.38 -4.04 -9.35
CA GLY A 118 22.03 -4.18 -9.89
C GLY A 118 21.74 -5.58 -10.41
N ASP A 119 20.44 -5.87 -10.57
CA ASP A 119 19.96 -7.06 -11.28
C ASP A 119 19.25 -6.59 -12.55
N ILE A 120 19.83 -6.88 -13.72
CA ILE A 120 19.30 -6.49 -15.03
C ILE A 120 17.88 -7.04 -15.27
N VAL A 121 17.59 -8.26 -14.82
CA VAL A 121 16.26 -8.89 -14.92
C VAL A 121 15.25 -8.09 -14.11
N ALA A 122 15.63 -7.65 -12.90
CA ALA A 122 14.79 -6.78 -12.09
C ALA A 122 14.58 -5.41 -12.75
N LYS A 123 15.57 -4.85 -13.45
CA LYS A 123 15.45 -3.56 -14.15
C LYS A 123 14.51 -3.64 -15.34
N ARG A 124 14.64 -4.67 -16.18
CA ARG A 124 13.73 -4.94 -17.29
C ARG A 124 12.32 -5.22 -16.81
N THR A 125 12.17 -5.98 -15.73
CA THR A 125 10.84 -6.20 -15.12
C THR A 125 10.20 -4.87 -14.73
N ALA A 126 10.96 -3.94 -14.14
CA ALA A 126 10.47 -2.64 -13.68
C ALA A 126 9.93 -1.72 -14.79
N THR A 127 10.23 -1.99 -16.06
CA THR A 127 9.66 -1.24 -17.20
C THR A 127 8.26 -1.72 -17.57
N SER A 128 7.70 -2.73 -16.89
CA SER A 128 6.32 -3.14 -17.16
C SER A 128 5.31 -2.03 -16.85
N THR A 129 4.57 -1.61 -17.87
CA THR A 129 3.47 -0.65 -17.76
C THR A 129 2.32 -1.14 -16.86
N SER A 130 2.28 -2.45 -16.57
CA SER A 130 1.37 -3.04 -15.59
C SER A 130 1.60 -2.53 -14.16
N PHE A 131 2.80 -2.01 -13.84
CA PHE A 131 3.04 -1.40 -12.54
C PHE A 131 2.27 -0.09 -12.35
N ALA A 132 2.03 0.68 -13.42
CA ALA A 132 1.18 1.87 -13.33
C ALA A 132 -0.27 1.48 -12.98
N ALA A 133 -0.77 0.41 -13.59
CA ALA A 133 -2.07 -0.16 -13.23
C ALA A 133 -2.11 -0.67 -11.78
N LEU A 134 -1.02 -1.31 -11.31
CA LEU A 134 -0.91 -1.78 -9.93
C LEU A 134 -0.95 -0.63 -8.93
N PHE A 135 -0.30 0.51 -9.21
CA PHE A 135 -0.40 1.70 -8.36
C PHE A 135 -1.83 2.24 -8.30
N VAL A 136 -2.55 2.32 -9.42
CA VAL A 136 -3.97 2.71 -9.42
C VAL A 136 -4.80 1.77 -8.55
N ARG A 137 -4.51 0.47 -8.58
CA ARG A 137 -5.15 -0.51 -7.69
C ARG A 137 -4.86 -0.20 -6.22
N TYR A 138 -3.60 0.00 -5.85
CA TYR A 138 -3.22 0.33 -4.48
C TYR A 138 -3.84 1.65 -4.01
N PHE A 139 -3.92 2.67 -4.87
CA PHE A 139 -4.58 3.94 -4.54
C PHE A 139 -6.07 3.73 -4.22
N HIS A 140 -6.75 2.89 -5.00
CA HIS A 140 -8.14 2.53 -4.72
C HIS A 140 -8.28 1.72 -3.43
N GLU A 141 -7.40 0.74 -3.18
CA GLU A 141 -7.40 -0.07 -1.95
C GLU A 141 -7.15 0.79 -0.69
N LEU A 142 -6.36 1.85 -0.83
CA LEU A 142 -6.12 2.86 0.21
C LEU A 142 -7.26 3.89 0.34
N GLY A 143 -8.22 3.90 -0.59
CA GLY A 143 -9.31 4.87 -0.63
C GLY A 143 -8.84 6.30 -0.93
N LEU A 144 -7.71 6.46 -1.63
CA LEU A 144 -7.20 7.76 -2.04
C LEU A 144 -8.13 8.42 -3.05
N ARG A 145 -8.25 9.74 -2.95
CA ARG A 145 -9.13 10.58 -3.77
C ARG A 145 -8.30 11.62 -4.54
N PRO A 146 -8.84 12.19 -5.64
CA PRO A 146 -8.21 13.32 -6.28
C PRO A 146 -7.92 14.45 -5.27
N GLY A 147 -6.71 14.99 -5.29
CA GLY A 147 -6.21 16.01 -4.36
C GLY A 147 -5.58 15.44 -3.07
N ASP A 148 -5.70 14.14 -2.79
CA ASP A 148 -4.94 13.52 -1.71
C ASP A 148 -3.44 13.51 -2.07
N ARG A 149 -2.59 13.83 -1.09
CA ARG A 149 -1.14 13.84 -1.26
C ARG A 149 -0.49 12.54 -0.83
N ILE A 150 0.47 12.08 -1.62
CA ILE A 150 1.38 11.00 -1.26
C ILE A 150 2.81 11.52 -1.25
N ALA A 151 3.61 11.07 -0.30
CA ALA A 151 5.04 11.31 -0.31
C ALA A 151 5.73 10.19 -1.10
N VAL A 152 6.63 10.54 -2.01
CA VAL A 152 7.34 9.58 -2.86
C VAL A 152 8.84 9.77 -2.71
N GLY A 153 9.51 8.83 -2.05
CA GLY A 153 10.96 8.75 -2.03
C GLY A 153 11.45 7.80 -3.13
N SER A 154 12.19 8.32 -4.10
CA SER A 154 12.67 7.52 -5.23
C SER A 154 14.19 7.54 -5.34
N SER A 155 14.83 6.37 -5.25
CA SER A 155 16.22 6.24 -5.70
C SER A 155 16.30 6.16 -7.22
N GLY A 156 17.50 6.37 -7.78
CA GLY A 156 17.78 6.16 -9.19
C GLY A 156 17.71 4.70 -9.65
N SER A 157 17.38 3.74 -8.78
CA SER A 157 17.49 2.31 -9.11
C SER A 157 16.39 1.79 -10.05
N PHE A 158 15.19 2.36 -10.04
CA PHE A 158 14.05 1.84 -10.80
C PHE A 158 13.24 2.94 -11.50
N PRO A 159 13.79 3.57 -12.55
CA PRO A 159 13.10 4.63 -13.29
C PRO A 159 11.74 4.22 -13.86
N GLY A 160 11.56 2.95 -14.26
CA GLY A 160 10.25 2.45 -14.72
C GLY A 160 9.16 2.53 -13.64
N ILE A 161 9.50 2.24 -12.38
CA ILE A 161 8.56 2.37 -11.25
C ILE A 161 8.27 3.84 -10.93
N LEU A 162 9.26 4.73 -11.08
CA LEU A 162 9.05 6.17 -10.98
C LEU A 162 8.01 6.64 -12.02
N LEU A 163 8.16 6.25 -13.29
CA LEU A 163 7.17 6.59 -14.32
C LEU A 163 5.81 5.95 -14.04
N ALA A 164 5.78 4.75 -13.46
CA ALA A 164 4.56 4.06 -13.07
C ALA A 164 3.75 4.84 -12.01
N VAL A 165 4.37 5.27 -10.92
CA VAL A 165 3.67 6.02 -9.85
C VAL A 165 3.19 7.38 -10.35
N LEU A 166 4.01 8.09 -11.13
CA LEU A 166 3.64 9.39 -11.70
C LEU A 166 2.47 9.26 -12.69
N SER A 167 2.47 8.20 -13.50
CA SER A 167 1.37 7.91 -14.42
C SER A 167 0.07 7.58 -13.69
N ALA A 168 0.15 6.80 -12.61
CA ALA A 168 -1.01 6.52 -11.76
C ALA A 168 -1.54 7.79 -11.09
N CYS A 169 -0.65 8.67 -10.59
CA CYS A 169 -1.03 9.96 -10.02
C CYS A 169 -1.77 10.84 -11.04
N ALA A 170 -1.22 10.99 -12.25
CA ALA A 170 -1.85 11.76 -13.32
C ALA A 170 -3.25 11.25 -13.72
N GLU A 171 -3.50 9.94 -13.66
CA GLU A 171 -4.79 9.37 -14.04
C GLU A 171 -5.82 9.29 -12.91
N THR A 172 -5.39 9.43 -11.66
CA THR A 172 -6.25 9.37 -10.46
C THR A 172 -6.44 10.72 -9.79
N GLY A 173 -5.62 11.72 -10.13
CA GLY A 173 -5.61 13.03 -9.48
C GLY A 173 -4.97 13.02 -8.09
N VAL A 174 -4.34 11.91 -7.67
CA VAL A 174 -3.49 11.87 -6.46
C VAL A 174 -2.25 12.73 -6.70
N GLU A 175 -1.89 13.58 -5.74
CA GLU A 175 -0.79 14.53 -5.85
C GLU A 175 0.52 13.94 -5.29
N PRO A 176 1.56 13.70 -6.11
CA PRO A 176 2.84 13.23 -5.61
C PRO A 176 3.71 14.39 -5.11
N VAL A 177 4.14 14.34 -3.86
CA VAL A 177 5.26 15.12 -3.34
C VAL A 177 6.49 14.24 -3.46
N LEU A 178 7.33 14.46 -4.46
CA LEU A 178 8.39 13.52 -4.82
C LEU A 178 9.78 14.07 -4.49
N ILE A 179 10.57 13.30 -3.76
CA ILE A 179 12.01 13.51 -3.63
C ILE A 179 12.72 12.40 -4.40
N THR A 180 13.63 12.79 -5.29
CA THR A 180 14.48 11.82 -5.99
C THR A 180 15.92 11.98 -5.59
N SER A 181 16.55 10.87 -5.27
CA SER A 181 18.00 10.79 -5.16
C SER A 181 18.60 10.41 -6.52
N LEU A 182 19.77 10.96 -6.87
CA LEU A 182 20.39 10.71 -8.18
C LEU A 182 21.24 9.43 -8.20
N GLY A 183 21.74 8.98 -7.05
CA GLY A 183 22.43 7.71 -6.92
C GLY A 183 21.54 6.56 -7.37
N ALA A 184 22.08 5.71 -8.24
CA ALA A 184 21.39 4.60 -8.87
C ALA A 184 22.20 3.31 -8.73
N SER A 185 21.53 2.16 -8.77
CA SER A 185 22.25 0.89 -8.94
C SER A 185 22.67 0.72 -10.40
N GLU A 186 23.49 -0.28 -10.69
CA GLU A 186 23.72 -0.74 -12.08
C GLU A 186 22.39 -0.87 -12.83
N TYR A 187 22.42 -0.48 -14.10
CA TYR A 187 21.29 -0.50 -15.04
C TYR A 187 20.08 0.36 -14.63
N GLY A 188 20.19 1.19 -13.58
CA GLY A 188 19.18 2.16 -13.17
C GLY A 188 19.21 3.46 -13.98
N ALA A 189 18.73 4.56 -13.43
CA ALA A 189 18.83 5.91 -13.98
C ALA A 189 20.25 6.49 -13.75
N ASN A 190 21.26 5.75 -14.19
CA ASN A 190 22.67 6.03 -13.93
C ASN A 190 23.42 6.59 -15.16
N ILE A 191 22.69 7.11 -16.14
CA ILE A 191 23.29 7.78 -17.31
C ILE A 191 23.12 9.28 -17.14
N GLU A 192 24.19 10.04 -17.30
CA GLU A 192 24.14 11.51 -17.27
C GLU A 192 23.19 12.06 -18.36
N GLY A 193 22.40 13.07 -18.02
CA GLY A 193 21.29 13.58 -18.83
C GLY A 193 20.00 12.76 -18.72
N LEU A 194 20.04 11.60 -18.06
CA LEU A 194 18.93 10.66 -17.93
C LEU A 194 18.78 10.14 -16.49
N SER A 195 19.19 10.93 -15.48
CA SER A 195 18.83 10.63 -14.09
C SER A 195 17.31 10.74 -13.87
N ASN A 196 16.78 10.21 -12.78
CA ASN A 196 15.34 10.30 -12.47
C ASN A 196 14.78 11.72 -12.56
N ALA A 197 15.50 12.71 -12.02
CA ALA A 197 15.07 14.11 -12.06
C ALA A 197 14.99 14.64 -13.50
N GLU A 198 15.96 14.25 -14.34
CA GLU A 198 16.00 14.62 -15.75
C GLU A 198 14.90 13.89 -16.54
N MET A 199 14.65 12.60 -16.26
CA MET A 199 13.52 11.85 -16.84
C MET A 199 12.17 12.50 -16.52
N MET A 200 11.98 13.01 -15.29
CA MET A 200 10.79 13.79 -14.96
C MET A 200 10.68 15.07 -15.78
N ALA A 201 11.77 15.83 -15.90
CA ALA A 201 11.81 17.03 -16.74
C ALA A 201 11.49 16.71 -18.21
N ILE A 202 12.06 15.64 -18.75
CA ILE A 202 11.80 15.16 -20.12
C ILE A 202 10.31 14.86 -20.31
N CYS A 203 9.70 14.13 -19.38
CA CYS A 203 8.27 13.80 -19.46
C CYS A 203 7.37 15.04 -19.33
N ARG A 204 7.78 16.04 -18.55
CA ARG A 204 7.08 17.32 -18.42
C ARG A 204 7.17 18.14 -19.69
N ASP A 205 8.37 18.28 -20.25
CA ASP A 205 8.62 19.05 -21.46
C ASP A 205 7.91 18.42 -22.68
N ALA A 206 7.78 17.09 -22.68
CA ALA A 206 6.99 16.35 -23.67
C ALA A 206 5.46 16.42 -23.44
N GLY A 207 4.99 17.04 -22.35
CA GLY A 207 3.57 17.14 -22.02
C GLY A 207 2.90 15.83 -21.58
N VAL A 208 3.69 14.81 -21.20
CA VAL A 208 3.20 13.48 -20.83
C VAL A 208 2.90 13.37 -19.34
N LEU A 209 3.76 13.92 -18.48
CA LEU A 209 3.62 13.92 -17.02
C LEU A 209 3.86 15.33 -16.48
N PRO A 210 2.91 15.93 -15.74
CA PRO A 210 3.00 17.35 -15.34
C PRO A 210 3.84 17.58 -14.07
N TYR A 211 4.76 16.68 -13.71
CA TYR A 211 5.41 16.67 -12.40
C TYR A 211 6.90 17.01 -12.47
N MET A 212 7.39 17.66 -11.41
CA MET A 212 8.82 17.81 -11.09
C MET A 212 9.09 17.32 -9.67
N PRO A 213 10.33 16.93 -9.33
CA PRO A 213 10.67 16.66 -7.94
C PRO A 213 10.47 17.91 -7.08
N ALA A 214 9.96 17.71 -5.87
CA ALA A 214 9.93 18.72 -4.81
C ALA A 214 11.33 19.03 -4.29
N ALA A 215 12.22 18.04 -4.31
CA ALA A 215 13.63 18.19 -3.99
C ALA A 215 14.47 17.09 -4.67
N ILE A 216 15.78 17.36 -4.79
CA ILE A 216 16.79 16.40 -5.26
C ILE A 216 17.81 16.19 -4.14
N SER A 217 18.15 14.94 -3.88
CA SER A 217 19.26 14.56 -3.00
C SER A 217 20.33 13.80 -3.81
N PRO A 218 21.56 13.67 -3.29
CA PRO A 218 22.58 12.91 -3.99
C PRO A 218 22.34 11.39 -3.92
N GLY A 219 21.77 10.87 -2.83
CA GLY A 219 21.59 9.42 -2.62
C GLY A 219 22.85 8.73 -2.11
N ALA A 220 22.95 7.43 -2.38
CA ALA A 220 24.04 6.56 -1.90
C ALA A 220 24.09 6.43 -0.37
N ASP A 221 25.23 6.00 0.17
CA ASP A 221 25.40 5.72 1.60
C ASP A 221 25.12 6.97 2.44
N GLY A 222 24.16 6.86 3.37
CA GLY A 222 23.76 7.96 4.24
C GLY A 222 23.22 9.19 3.51
N ASP A 223 22.83 9.05 2.23
CA ASP A 223 22.43 10.14 1.34
C ASP A 223 23.50 11.23 1.17
N GLN A 224 24.78 10.84 1.16
CA GLN A 224 25.95 11.73 1.02
C GLN A 224 26.50 11.81 -0.41
N GLY A 225 26.00 11.00 -1.33
CA GLY A 225 26.55 10.86 -2.68
C GLY A 225 27.85 10.05 -2.74
N ILE A 226 28.18 9.31 -1.69
CA ILE A 226 29.35 8.43 -1.64
C ILE A 226 28.91 7.01 -1.97
N SER A 227 29.42 6.47 -3.08
CA SER A 227 29.08 5.13 -3.56
C SER A 227 29.59 4.05 -2.60
N SER A 228 28.73 3.08 -2.30
CA SER A 228 29.09 1.91 -1.50
C SER A 228 30.16 1.01 -2.17
N LEU A 229 30.25 1.08 -3.50
CA LEU A 229 31.22 0.34 -4.32
C LEU A 229 32.64 0.92 -4.23
N TYR A 230 32.76 2.22 -3.95
CA TYR A 230 34.03 2.95 -3.98
C TYR A 230 34.38 3.53 -2.60
N ARG A 231 33.99 2.86 -1.50
CA ARG A 231 34.26 3.34 -0.13
C ARG A 231 35.75 3.56 0.18
N LEU A 232 36.64 2.83 -0.48
CA LEU A 232 38.09 2.96 -0.30
C LEU A 232 38.69 4.14 -1.08
N GLU A 233 37.97 4.65 -2.10
CA GLU A 233 38.36 5.78 -2.94
C GLU A 233 37.12 6.69 -3.16
N PRO A 234 36.65 7.38 -2.10
CA PRO A 234 35.43 8.17 -2.17
C PRO A 234 35.61 9.35 -3.14
N SER A 235 34.65 9.51 -4.05
CA SER A 235 34.51 10.68 -4.91
C SER A 235 33.21 11.43 -4.57
N ASP A 236 33.24 12.75 -4.70
CA ASP A 236 32.08 13.64 -4.59
C ASP A 236 31.41 13.94 -5.95
N ASP A 237 31.79 13.23 -7.02
CA ASP A 237 31.25 13.40 -8.38
C ASP A 237 29.72 13.33 -8.43
N LEU A 238 29.12 12.33 -7.78
CA LEU A 238 27.67 12.17 -7.68
C LEU A 238 27.02 13.37 -6.97
N ALA A 239 27.58 13.81 -5.85
CA ALA A 239 27.07 14.97 -5.13
C ALA A 239 27.19 16.27 -5.95
N ARG A 240 28.31 16.47 -6.65
CA ARG A 240 28.48 17.59 -7.58
C ARG A 240 27.49 17.53 -8.73
N TYR A 241 27.27 16.35 -9.31
CA TYR A 241 26.27 16.17 -10.36
C TYR A 241 24.87 16.51 -9.84
N ALA A 242 24.47 15.99 -8.68
CA ALA A 242 23.17 16.27 -8.07
C ALA A 242 22.94 17.77 -7.81
N ARG A 243 23.94 18.50 -7.30
CA ARG A 243 23.85 19.96 -7.15
C ARG A 243 23.70 20.68 -8.49
N ARG A 244 24.44 20.27 -9.52
CA ARG A 244 24.33 20.84 -10.87
C ARG A 244 22.94 20.59 -11.47
N THR A 245 22.44 19.37 -11.36
CA THR A 245 21.10 18.98 -11.86
C THR A 245 19.99 19.72 -11.12
N ALA A 246 20.09 19.86 -9.79
CA ALA A 246 19.15 20.65 -9.01
C ALA A 246 19.12 22.12 -9.46
N ARG A 247 20.31 22.72 -9.65
CA ARG A 247 20.43 24.09 -10.15
C ARG A 247 19.86 24.25 -11.57
N SER A 248 20.16 23.34 -12.49
CA SER A 248 19.69 23.44 -13.88
C SER A 248 18.17 23.27 -14.00
N LEU A 249 17.59 22.38 -13.21
CA LEU A 249 16.15 22.12 -13.19
C LEU A 249 15.36 23.09 -12.29
N HIS A 250 16.04 24.00 -11.58
CA HIS A 250 15.44 24.91 -10.60
C HIS A 250 14.67 24.17 -9.49
N VAL A 251 15.24 23.06 -9.02
CA VAL A 251 14.70 22.22 -7.95
C VAL A 251 15.57 22.37 -6.70
N PRO A 252 15.00 22.45 -5.49
CA PRO A 252 15.78 22.47 -4.26
C PRO A 252 16.72 21.26 -4.14
N PHE A 253 17.98 21.51 -3.81
CA PHE A 253 18.92 20.47 -3.40
C PHE A 253 18.84 20.28 -1.88
N ILE A 254 18.69 19.04 -1.41
CA ILE A 254 18.62 18.70 0.01
C ILE A 254 19.65 17.62 0.37
N GLY A 255 19.86 17.42 1.66
CA GLY A 255 20.83 16.52 2.26
C GLY A 255 21.40 17.13 3.54
N GLY A 256 22.28 16.41 4.21
CA GLY A 256 23.02 16.89 5.38
C GLY A 256 24.40 16.26 5.46
N GLU A 257 25.17 16.56 6.49
CA GLU A 257 26.50 15.96 6.73
C GLU A 257 26.42 14.59 7.43
N SER A 258 25.21 14.16 7.79
CA SER A 258 24.93 12.90 8.44
C SER A 258 23.63 12.30 7.92
N PHE A 259 23.46 10.99 8.10
CA PHE A 259 22.21 10.29 7.78
C PHE A 259 20.99 10.95 8.46
N GLU A 260 21.11 11.32 9.73
CA GLU A 260 20.02 11.95 10.49
C GLU A 260 19.67 13.34 9.94
N ALA A 261 20.67 14.15 9.60
CA ALA A 261 20.45 15.45 8.97
C ALA A 261 19.80 15.30 7.57
N SER A 262 20.25 14.33 6.77
CA SER A 262 19.61 14.02 5.49
C SER A 262 18.17 13.56 5.67
N PHE A 263 17.89 12.66 6.62
CA PHE A 263 16.54 12.20 6.95
C PHE A 263 15.62 13.38 7.34
N LEU A 264 16.07 14.27 8.24
CA LEU A 264 15.29 15.43 8.66
C LEU A 264 15.01 16.40 7.50
N SER A 265 15.98 16.61 6.61
CA SER A 265 15.77 17.46 5.42
C SER A 265 14.72 16.89 4.46
N HIS A 266 14.65 15.56 4.31
CA HIS A 266 13.61 14.90 3.52
C HIS A 266 12.24 15.04 4.18
N LEU A 267 12.18 14.86 5.50
CA LEU A 267 10.95 14.98 6.26
C LEU A 267 10.39 16.40 6.17
N GLU A 268 11.24 17.42 6.30
CA GLU A 268 10.85 18.83 6.19
C GLU A 268 10.17 19.15 4.84
N VAL A 269 10.65 18.58 3.74
CA VAL A 269 10.04 18.74 2.41
C VAL A 269 8.61 18.18 2.39
N TYR A 270 8.40 16.99 2.95
CA TYR A 270 7.06 16.38 3.00
C TYR A 270 6.12 17.12 3.97
N GLU A 271 6.62 17.53 5.13
CA GLU A 271 5.82 18.26 6.13
C GLU A 271 5.36 19.64 5.60
N LYS A 272 6.23 20.36 4.88
CA LYS A 272 5.87 21.63 4.21
C LYS A 272 4.79 21.45 3.14
N ALA A 273 4.75 20.27 2.51
CA ALA A 273 3.73 19.95 1.51
C ALA A 273 2.37 19.58 2.14
N GLY A 274 2.28 19.46 3.47
CA GLY A 274 1.04 19.21 4.19
C GLY A 274 0.72 17.72 4.40
N PRO A 275 -0.53 17.37 4.74
CA PRO A 275 -0.89 16.02 5.17
C PRO A 275 -0.64 14.95 4.10
N ILE A 276 0.14 13.94 4.46
CA ILE A 276 0.46 12.79 3.59
C ILE A 276 -0.46 11.60 3.91
N ARG A 277 -1.09 11.05 2.87
CA ARG A 277 -2.04 9.92 2.98
C ARG A 277 -1.40 8.56 2.77
N ALA A 278 -0.27 8.50 2.09
CA ALA A 278 0.56 7.31 1.93
C ALA A 278 2.01 7.70 1.62
N PHE A 279 2.95 6.85 2.01
CA PHE A 279 4.36 6.98 1.61
C PHE A 279 4.76 5.89 0.63
N VAL A 280 5.31 6.28 -0.52
CA VAL A 280 5.78 5.39 -1.56
C VAL A 280 7.31 5.38 -1.55
N ASN A 281 7.91 4.22 -1.35
CA ASN A 281 9.35 4.03 -1.53
C ASN A 281 9.62 3.34 -2.87
N ILE A 282 10.57 3.86 -3.63
CA ILE A 282 11.09 3.23 -4.85
C ILE A 282 12.59 3.01 -4.68
N GLY A 283 13.01 1.75 -4.73
CA GLY A 283 14.40 1.37 -4.65
C GLY A 283 14.99 1.41 -3.23
N GLY A 284 16.31 1.59 -3.19
CA GLY A 284 17.19 1.27 -2.07
C GLY A 284 17.72 2.47 -1.28
N ALA A 285 17.04 3.63 -1.28
CA ALA A 285 17.59 4.81 -0.61
C ALA A 285 17.60 4.65 0.92
N ASP A 286 18.77 4.88 1.55
CA ASP A 286 18.96 4.73 2.99
C ASP A 286 17.95 5.54 3.80
N VAL A 287 17.73 6.81 3.45
CA VAL A 287 16.76 7.69 4.14
C VAL A 287 15.33 7.16 4.09
N ASN A 288 14.99 6.37 3.06
CA ASN A 288 13.66 5.77 2.95
C ASN A 288 13.54 4.49 3.78
N ILE A 289 14.51 3.59 3.66
CA ILE A 289 14.43 2.23 4.23
C ILE A 289 14.91 2.21 5.68
N GLY A 290 15.83 3.09 6.04
CA GLY A 290 16.51 3.10 7.32
C GLY A 290 17.75 2.21 7.33
N ILE A 291 18.61 2.45 8.31
CA ILE A 291 19.87 1.72 8.55
C ILE A 291 19.73 0.68 9.67
N GLY A 292 18.57 0.61 10.34
CA GLY A 292 18.28 -0.34 11.41
C GLY A 292 17.85 -1.73 10.93
N GLN A 293 17.80 -2.71 11.84
CA GLN A 293 17.49 -4.12 11.53
C GLN A 293 16.11 -4.32 10.88
N ALA A 294 15.12 -3.46 11.19
CA ALA A 294 13.79 -3.53 10.62
C ALA A 294 13.76 -3.17 9.11
N SER A 295 14.77 -2.47 8.60
CA SER A 295 14.90 -2.10 7.19
C SER A 295 15.02 -3.32 6.28
N LEU A 296 15.67 -4.39 6.77
CA LEU A 296 15.95 -5.64 6.04
C LEU A 296 14.75 -6.58 5.89
N THR A 297 13.66 -6.33 6.63
CA THR A 297 12.51 -7.26 6.71
C THR A 297 11.22 -6.69 6.18
N ARG A 298 11.25 -5.48 5.58
CA ARG A 298 10.06 -4.82 5.06
C ARG A 298 9.52 -5.58 3.84
N LYS A 299 8.22 -5.93 3.90
CA LYS A 299 7.54 -6.61 2.80
C LYS A 299 7.38 -5.65 1.63
N PRO A 300 7.66 -6.08 0.40
CA PRO A 300 7.41 -5.25 -0.77
C PRO A 300 5.89 -5.12 -1.02
N GLY A 301 5.50 -4.04 -1.68
CA GLY A 301 4.12 -3.74 -2.07
C GLY A 301 3.38 -2.93 -1.02
N LEU A 302 2.06 -3.03 -1.04
CA LEU A 302 1.19 -2.32 -0.11
C LEU A 302 1.27 -2.92 1.31
N SER A 303 1.60 -2.09 2.30
CA SER A 303 1.53 -2.45 3.71
C SER A 303 0.68 -1.45 4.49
N LEU A 304 -0.28 -1.96 5.25
CA LEU A 304 -1.14 -1.17 6.12
C LEU A 304 -0.54 -1.08 7.54
N PRO A 305 -0.75 0.03 8.26
CA PRO A 305 -0.37 0.14 9.66
C PRO A 305 -1.08 -0.91 10.51
N SER A 306 -0.37 -1.45 11.51
CA SER A 306 -0.99 -2.38 12.47
C SER A 306 -2.07 -1.66 13.29
N ALA A 307 -3.19 -2.34 13.56
CA ALA A 307 -4.27 -1.82 14.41
C ALA A 307 -3.83 -1.51 15.87
N ARG A 308 -2.64 -1.95 16.29
CA ARG A 308 -2.03 -1.53 17.56
C ARG A 308 -1.42 -0.12 17.50
N ASN A 309 -0.94 0.30 16.33
CA ASN A 309 -0.29 1.60 16.14
C ASN A 309 -1.32 2.73 15.87
N SER A 310 -2.53 2.40 15.44
CA SER A 310 -3.61 3.38 15.24
C SER A 310 -4.19 3.97 16.55
N ARG A 311 -3.72 3.53 17.72
CA ARG A 311 -3.96 4.19 19.01
C ARG A 311 -2.92 5.28 19.34
N ALA A 312 -1.85 5.41 18.56
CA ALA A 312 -0.96 6.55 18.64
C ALA A 312 -1.62 7.75 17.93
N GLN A 313 -2.40 8.47 18.74
CA GLN A 313 -2.98 9.82 18.58
C GLN A 313 -3.53 10.22 17.20
N PRO A 314 -4.84 10.55 17.08
CA PRO A 314 -5.29 11.35 15.96
C PRO A 314 -4.58 12.70 16.00
N ALA A 315 -4.13 13.18 14.84
CA ALA A 315 -3.49 14.49 14.66
C ALA A 315 -4.28 15.56 15.43
N LYS A 316 -3.71 16.04 16.54
CA LYS A 316 -4.28 17.16 17.29
C LYS A 316 -4.23 18.40 16.40
N GLN A 317 -5.38 19.02 16.18
CA GLN A 317 -5.48 20.36 15.62
C GLN A 317 -4.67 21.35 16.49
N PRO A 318 -3.91 22.29 15.91
CA PRO A 318 -3.12 23.23 16.67
C PRO A 318 -4.04 24.30 17.26
N GLY A 319 -4.31 24.21 18.56
CA GLY A 319 -5.11 25.22 19.26
C GLY A 319 -5.35 24.87 20.72
N ALA A 320 -4.38 25.18 21.58
CA ALA A 320 -4.54 25.69 22.95
C ALA A 320 -3.22 25.56 23.70
N ALA A 321 -2.66 26.70 24.11
CA ALA A 321 -1.53 26.77 25.01
C ALA A 321 -1.90 26.15 26.37
N GLY A 322 -1.16 25.11 26.76
CA GLY A 322 -1.29 24.46 28.06
C GLY A 322 0.04 23.80 28.39
N THR A 323 0.72 24.35 29.38
CA THR A 323 2.00 23.91 29.92
C THR A 323 1.94 22.47 30.42
N ALA A 324 2.45 21.55 29.59
CA ALA A 324 2.94 20.25 29.97
C ALA A 324 4.27 20.06 29.27
N THR A 325 5.31 19.70 30.03
CA THR A 325 6.62 19.33 29.50
C THR A 325 6.46 18.24 28.42
N PRO A 326 6.92 18.47 27.17
CA PRO A 326 6.76 17.47 26.14
C PRO A 326 7.82 16.38 26.35
N GLU A 327 7.39 15.18 26.75
CA GLU A 327 8.10 13.97 26.34
C GLU A 327 8.00 13.93 24.81
N GLY A 328 9.05 14.43 24.16
CA GLY A 328 9.05 14.73 22.73
C GLY A 328 8.87 13.48 21.88
N ASP A 329 8.15 13.65 20.77
CA ASP A 329 8.07 12.71 19.66
C ASP A 329 9.47 12.41 19.13
N PHE A 330 10.19 11.48 19.75
CA PHE A 330 11.52 11.10 19.30
C PHE A 330 11.39 10.45 17.92
N VAL A 331 11.93 11.11 16.90
CA VAL A 331 11.96 10.57 15.55
C VAL A 331 13.17 9.65 15.45
N ASP A 332 12.93 8.34 15.52
CA ASP A 332 13.99 7.36 15.26
C ASP A 332 14.31 7.33 13.76
N ALA A 333 15.28 8.14 13.36
CA ALA A 333 15.75 8.20 11.98
C ALA A 333 16.26 6.82 11.49
N GLY A 334 16.73 5.95 12.39
CA GLY A 334 17.27 4.63 12.05
C GLY A 334 16.28 3.71 11.36
N GLU A 335 14.97 3.92 11.57
CA GLU A 335 13.87 3.20 10.93
C GLU A 335 13.49 3.75 9.54
N GLY A 336 14.11 4.85 9.12
CA GLY A 336 13.85 5.53 7.84
C GLY A 336 12.42 6.04 7.70
N LEU A 337 12.13 6.63 6.53
CA LEU A 337 10.79 7.17 6.26
C LEU A 337 9.70 6.09 6.25
N LEU A 338 10.02 4.86 5.83
CA LEU A 338 9.08 3.73 5.89
C LEU A 338 8.61 3.46 7.32
N GLY A 339 9.53 3.40 8.27
CA GLY A 339 9.20 3.19 9.68
C GLY A 339 8.49 4.40 10.28
N TYR A 340 8.97 5.62 9.96
CA TYR A 340 8.36 6.88 10.40
C TYR A 340 6.86 6.96 10.07
N TYR A 341 6.50 6.71 8.80
CA TYR A 341 5.11 6.80 8.35
C TYR A 341 4.24 5.68 8.91
N LEU A 342 4.74 4.44 8.95
CA LEU A 342 4.00 3.31 9.54
C LEU A 342 3.74 3.49 11.04
N ALA A 343 4.68 4.05 11.79
CA ALA A 343 4.52 4.34 13.21
C ALA A 343 3.40 5.37 13.46
N ARG A 344 3.18 6.29 12.50
CA ARG A 344 2.16 7.35 12.55
C ARG A 344 0.82 6.95 11.90
N GLY A 345 0.64 5.67 11.59
CA GLY A 345 -0.62 5.20 11.00
C GLY A 345 -0.79 5.59 9.52
N VAL A 346 0.28 5.98 8.83
CA VAL A 346 0.27 6.24 7.39
C VAL A 346 0.70 4.96 6.65
N PRO A 347 -0.11 4.45 5.71
CA PRO A 347 0.23 3.26 4.94
C PRO A 347 1.43 3.52 4.01
N ILE A 348 2.13 2.44 3.67
CA ILE A 348 3.29 2.50 2.78
C ILE A 348 3.08 1.63 1.53
N ILE A 349 3.69 2.04 0.43
CA ILE A 349 3.82 1.25 -0.79
C ILE A 349 5.32 1.10 -1.09
N HIS A 350 5.87 -0.10 -0.85
CA HIS A 350 7.30 -0.34 -0.89
C HIS A 350 7.73 -1.09 -2.16
N PHE A 351 8.21 -0.36 -3.17
CA PHE A 351 8.74 -0.94 -4.40
C PHE A 351 10.25 -1.22 -4.27
N LEU A 352 10.52 -2.35 -3.65
CA LEU A 352 11.79 -3.07 -3.68
C LEU A 352 11.49 -4.53 -4.04
N ASN A 353 12.52 -5.33 -4.36
CA ASN A 353 12.35 -6.72 -4.81
C ASN A 353 11.32 -6.84 -5.96
N ILE A 354 11.58 -6.13 -7.07
CA ILE A 354 10.64 -5.98 -8.19
C ILE A 354 10.21 -7.33 -8.78
N LYS A 355 11.11 -8.31 -8.84
CA LYS A 355 10.78 -9.67 -9.32
C LYS A 355 9.72 -10.34 -8.43
N GLY A 356 9.88 -10.24 -7.11
CA GLY A 356 8.89 -10.75 -6.16
C GLY A 356 7.53 -10.07 -6.30
N LEU A 357 7.52 -8.73 -6.46
CA LEU A 357 6.29 -7.98 -6.70
C LEU A 357 5.59 -8.33 -8.00
N ALA A 358 6.37 -8.54 -9.06
CA ALA A 358 5.84 -8.94 -10.35
C ALA A 358 5.10 -10.29 -10.21
N ILE A 359 5.76 -11.29 -9.62
CA ILE A 359 5.17 -12.60 -9.36
C ILE A 359 3.90 -12.49 -8.51
N GLN A 360 3.95 -11.75 -7.40
CA GLN A 360 2.80 -11.57 -6.50
C GLN A 360 1.60 -10.93 -7.21
N SER A 361 1.86 -10.04 -8.18
CA SER A 361 0.83 -9.28 -8.89
C SER A 361 0.43 -9.91 -10.24
N GLY A 362 1.01 -11.06 -10.59
CA GLY A 362 0.82 -11.73 -11.88
C GLY A 362 1.46 -11.01 -13.08
N ILE A 363 2.36 -10.05 -12.84
CA ILE A 363 3.15 -9.38 -13.88
C ILE A 363 4.32 -10.29 -14.25
N ALA A 364 4.59 -10.44 -15.55
CA ALA A 364 5.69 -11.28 -16.02
C ALA A 364 7.06 -10.69 -15.61
N VAL A 365 7.92 -11.54 -15.06
CA VAL A 365 9.33 -11.20 -14.81
C VAL A 365 10.07 -11.23 -16.15
N ASP A 366 10.84 -10.18 -16.42
CA ASP A 366 11.59 -9.99 -17.67
C ASP A 366 10.72 -10.11 -18.95
N GLY A 367 9.44 -9.75 -18.82
CA GLY A 367 8.47 -9.82 -19.89
C GLY A 367 8.44 -8.58 -20.78
N ASN A 368 7.60 -8.62 -21.80
CA ASN A 368 7.31 -7.45 -22.62
C ASN A 368 6.74 -6.31 -21.74
N PRO A 369 7.36 -5.11 -21.71
CA PRO A 369 6.92 -3.95 -20.95
C PRO A 369 5.46 -3.54 -21.21
N LYS A 370 4.99 -3.76 -22.44
CA LYS A 370 3.65 -3.42 -22.93
C LYS A 370 2.72 -4.65 -23.01
N ALA A 371 3.07 -5.74 -22.33
CA ALA A 371 2.20 -6.89 -22.19
C ALA A 371 0.84 -6.52 -21.58
N PRO A 372 -0.25 -7.25 -21.90
CA PRO A 372 -1.55 -7.00 -21.30
C PRO A 372 -1.50 -7.00 -19.77
N ILE A 373 -2.21 -6.05 -19.15
CA ILE A 373 -2.28 -5.94 -17.69
C ILE A 373 -2.88 -7.24 -17.11
N PRO A 374 -2.28 -7.83 -16.06
CA PRO A 374 -2.77 -9.07 -15.49
C PRO A 374 -4.24 -9.01 -15.07
N PHE A 375 -4.97 -10.11 -15.27
CA PHE A 375 -6.39 -10.21 -14.94
C PHE A 375 -6.64 -9.90 -13.46
N GLY A 376 -5.80 -10.42 -12.55
CA GLY A 376 -5.89 -10.18 -11.12
C GLY A 376 -5.70 -8.72 -10.69
N VAL A 377 -5.07 -7.88 -11.52
CA VAL A 377 -4.96 -6.43 -11.27
C VAL A 377 -6.25 -5.72 -11.69
N THR A 378 -6.77 -6.06 -12.87
CA THR A 378 -7.89 -5.37 -13.52
C THR A 378 -9.28 -5.86 -13.10
N HIS A 379 -9.38 -6.98 -12.40
CA HIS A 379 -10.63 -7.57 -11.94
C HIS A 379 -10.65 -7.74 -10.42
N THR A 380 -11.86 -7.87 -9.88
CA THR A 380 -12.09 -8.15 -8.47
C THR A 380 -13.28 -9.10 -8.30
N PRO A 381 -13.22 -10.04 -7.34
CA PRO A 381 -14.34 -10.90 -7.04
C PRO A 381 -15.50 -10.10 -6.42
N LYS A 382 -16.65 -10.09 -7.09
CA LYS A 382 -17.88 -9.49 -6.56
C LYS A 382 -18.80 -10.59 -6.04
N LYS A 383 -18.97 -10.62 -4.71
CA LYS A 383 -19.94 -11.48 -4.04
C LYS A 383 -21.33 -10.85 -4.12
N PRO A 384 -22.35 -11.52 -4.66
CA PRO A 384 -23.70 -10.99 -4.66
C PRO A 384 -24.24 -10.95 -3.22
N ALA A 385 -24.94 -9.86 -2.88
CA ALA A 385 -25.53 -9.68 -1.55
C ALA A 385 -26.86 -10.43 -1.38
N TRP A 386 -27.57 -10.74 -2.47
CA TRP A 386 -28.90 -11.35 -2.41
C TRP A 386 -28.94 -12.71 -1.68
N PRO A 387 -27.94 -13.61 -1.77
CA PRO A 387 -27.97 -14.86 -1.00
C PRO A 387 -27.82 -14.63 0.50
N LEU A 388 -27.05 -13.61 0.90
CA LEU A 388 -26.90 -13.22 2.31
C LEU A 388 -28.22 -12.65 2.85
N VAL A 389 -28.86 -11.76 2.08
CA VAL A 389 -30.16 -11.17 2.44
C VAL A 389 -31.22 -12.27 2.55
N LEU A 390 -31.26 -13.21 1.61
CA LEU A 390 -32.19 -14.34 1.66
C LEU A 390 -31.93 -15.22 2.89
N GLY A 391 -30.66 -15.55 3.19
CA GLY A 391 -30.29 -16.29 4.40
C GLY A 391 -30.71 -15.57 5.69
N LEU A 392 -30.51 -14.25 5.76
CA LEU A 392 -30.98 -13.39 6.87
C LEU A 392 -32.50 -13.42 7.02
N LEU A 393 -33.25 -13.29 5.92
CA LEU A 393 -34.72 -13.34 5.93
C LEU A 393 -35.23 -14.71 6.40
N LEU A 394 -34.65 -15.81 5.90
CA LEU A 394 -35.01 -17.17 6.31
C LEU A 394 -34.69 -17.43 7.79
N ALA A 395 -33.55 -16.94 8.27
CA ALA A 395 -33.18 -17.03 9.68
C ALA A 395 -34.14 -16.23 10.58
N GLY A 396 -34.49 -15.00 10.17
CA GLY A 396 -35.48 -14.18 10.86
C GLY A 396 -36.85 -14.85 10.91
N ALA A 397 -37.30 -15.42 9.79
CA ALA A 397 -38.55 -16.17 9.72
C ALA A 397 -38.54 -17.39 10.66
N ALA A 398 -37.45 -18.17 10.68
CA ALA A 398 -37.31 -19.35 11.55
C ALA A 398 -37.41 -19.00 13.05
N LEU A 399 -36.87 -17.84 13.44
CA LEU A 399 -36.94 -17.35 14.82
C LEU A 399 -38.29 -16.70 15.18
N ALA A 400 -39.00 -16.13 14.20
CA ALA A 400 -40.28 -15.47 14.39
C ALA A 400 -41.46 -16.45 14.56
N ILE A 401 -41.36 -17.68 14.03
CA ILE A 401 -42.39 -18.72 14.20
C ILE A 401 -42.46 -19.09 15.69
N ARG A 402 -43.50 -18.66 16.42
CA ARG A 402 -43.64 -18.91 17.86
C ARG A 402 -44.38 -20.21 18.20
N LYS A 403 -45.21 -20.74 17.30
CA LYS A 403 -46.01 -21.96 17.53
C LYS A 403 -45.29 -23.23 17.05
N PRO A 404 -45.53 -24.40 17.69
CA PRO A 404 -45.09 -25.68 17.12
C PRO A 404 -45.83 -25.91 15.80
N LEU A 405 -45.10 -26.34 14.77
CA LEU A 405 -45.69 -26.84 13.53
C LEU A 405 -46.19 -28.26 13.83
N GLY A 406 -47.47 -28.39 14.16
CA GLY A 406 -48.16 -29.66 14.42
C GLY A 406 -47.92 -30.22 15.81
#